data_AF-A0A971NKV2-F1
#
_entry.id   AF-A0A971NKV2-F1
#
_cell.length_a   1.000
_cell.length_b   1.000
_cell.length_c   1.000
_cell.angle_alpha   90.00
_cell.angle_beta   90.00
_cell.angle_gamma   90.00
#
_symmetry.space_group_name_H-M   'P 1'
#
loop_
_entity.id
_entity.type
_entity.pdbx_description
1 polymer ?
#
loop_
_entity_poly.entity_id
_entity_poly.type
_entity_poly.pdbx_seq_one_letter_code
_entity_poly.pdbx_strand_id
1 'polypeptide(L)'
;MDLRLSRPPEPVSIGDTVIIAMEGSSLLKASTYAFLVPLFAIIASLCLTQFIDAPVLYQALWAVLAFAASLVAVRHLGKRIEAPRIIEVIHEE
;
A
#
# COMPACT_ATOMS: atom_id res chain seq x y z
N MET A 1 0.75 -2.09 10.74
CA MET A 1 0.13 -2.58 9.49
C MET A 1 -0.94 -3.57 9.93
N ASP A 2 -2.21 -3.18 9.89
CA ASP A 2 -3.30 -4.01 10.42
C ASP A 2 -3.68 -5.02 9.34
N LEU A 3 -2.94 -6.13 9.29
CA LEU A 3 -3.17 -7.21 8.35
C LEU A 3 -4.42 -7.94 8.82
N ARG A 4 -5.55 -7.67 8.17
CA ARG A 4 -6.78 -8.44 8.33
C ARG A 4 -6.54 -9.86 7.81
N LEU A 5 -6.05 -10.73 8.68
CA LEU A 5 -5.86 -12.13 8.39
C LEU A 5 -7.23 -12.77 8.18
N SER A 6 -7.33 -13.58 7.13
CA SER A 6 -8.49 -14.43 6.92
C SER A 6 -8.64 -15.39 8.11
N ARG A 7 -9.88 -15.75 8.50
CA ARG A 7 -10.06 -16.75 9.56
C ARG A 7 -9.45 -18.07 9.09
N PRO A 8 -8.66 -18.75 9.94
CA PRO A 8 -8.13 -20.07 9.61
C PRO A 8 -9.30 -21.05 9.38
N PRO A 9 -9.15 -22.01 8.46
CA PRO A 9 -10.17 -23.01 8.18
C PRO A 9 -10.39 -23.99 9.35
N GLU A 10 -9.37 -24.14 10.20
CA GLU A 10 -9.40 -25.02 11.37
C GLU A 10 -9.38 -24.22 12.69
N PRO A 11 -9.96 -24.77 13.78
CA PRO A 11 -9.90 -24.15 15.09
C PRO A 11 -8.45 -24.08 15.59
N VAL A 12 -8.02 -22.88 15.98
CA VAL A 12 -6.68 -22.59 16.52
C VAL A 12 -6.74 -22.55 18.03
N SER A 13 -5.88 -23.32 18.68
CA SER A 13 -5.68 -23.39 20.12
C SER A 13 -4.48 -22.55 20.56
N ILE A 14 -4.44 -22.19 21.84
CA ILE A 14 -3.29 -21.49 22.42
C ILE A 14 -2.13 -22.47 22.50
N GLY A 15 -1.11 -22.27 21.67
CA GLY A 15 0.05 -23.16 21.52
C GLY A 15 0.37 -23.49 20.06
N ASP A 16 -0.63 -23.38 19.17
CA ASP A 16 -0.47 -23.74 17.76
C ASP A 16 0.40 -22.74 16.98
N THR A 17 1.20 -23.25 16.06
CA THR A 17 1.99 -22.43 15.13
C THR A 17 1.19 -22.19 13.85
N VAL A 18 0.81 -20.94 13.59
CA VAL A 18 0.09 -20.56 12.36
C VAL A 18 1.07 -20.06 11.30
N ILE A 19 1.19 -20.77 10.18
CA ILE A 19 1.99 -20.35 9.02
C ILE A 19 1.09 -19.55 8.07
N ILE A 20 1.34 -18.24 8.05
CA ILE A 20 0.67 -17.31 7.13
C ILE A 20 1.57 -17.15 5.92
N ALA A 21 1.22 -17.76 4.79
CA ALA A 21 1.92 -17.44 3.54
C ALA A 21 1.30 -16.19 2.91
N MET A 22 2.06 -15.11 3.00
CA MET A 22 1.82 -13.91 2.20
C MET A 22 2.38 -14.15 0.81
N GLU A 23 1.56 -13.95 -0.23
CA GLU A 23 2.06 -13.89 -1.60
C GLU A 23 3.11 -12.77 -1.70
N GLY A 24 4.39 -13.13 -1.70
CA GLY A 24 5.50 -12.17 -1.68
C GLY A 24 5.46 -11.19 -2.87
N SER A 25 4.90 -11.62 -4.00
CA SER A 25 4.70 -10.78 -5.19
C SER A 25 3.69 -9.64 -4.96
N SER A 26 2.69 -9.87 -4.12
CA SER A 26 1.64 -8.90 -3.78
C SER A 26 2.19 -7.82 -2.84
N LEU A 27 3.00 -8.23 -1.86
CA LEU A 27 3.63 -7.34 -0.88
C LEU A 27 4.67 -6.40 -1.54
N LEU A 28 5.54 -6.96 -2.39
CA LEU A 28 6.54 -6.17 -3.11
C LEU A 28 5.86 -5.15 -4.03
N LYS A 29 4.86 -5.58 -4.82
CA LYS A 29 4.09 -4.67 -5.67
C LYS A 29 3.36 -3.58 -4.87
N ALA A 30 2.72 -3.95 -3.75
CA ALA A 30 2.05 -3.01 -2.87
C ALA A 30 3.00 -1.92 -2.35
N SER A 31 4.19 -2.33 -1.90
CA SER A 31 5.22 -1.41 -1.42
C SER A 31 5.72 -0.50 -2.53
N THR A 32 6.04 -1.05 -3.71
CA THR A 32 6.51 -0.30 -4.86
C THR A 32 5.48 0.73 -5.32
N TYR A 33 4.20 0.38 -5.37
CA TYR A 33 3.14 1.33 -5.71
C TYR A 33 2.95 2.40 -4.64
N ALA A 34 3.07 2.05 -3.36
CA ALA A 34 2.95 3.01 -2.27
C ALA A 34 4.04 4.09 -2.30
N PHE A 35 5.22 3.81 -2.84
CA PHE A 35 6.33 4.77 -2.96
C PHE A 35 6.43 5.44 -4.34
N LEU A 36 6.29 4.68 -5.43
CA LEU A 36 6.44 5.23 -6.78
C LEU A 36 5.29 6.16 -7.16
N VAL A 37 4.04 5.83 -6.79
CA VAL A 37 2.88 6.63 -7.19
C VAL A 37 2.94 8.05 -6.60
N PRO A 38 3.23 8.24 -5.30
CA PRO A 38 3.41 9.59 -4.75
C PRO A 38 4.61 10.33 -5.33
N LEU A 39 5.74 9.64 -5.56
CA LEU A 39 6.93 10.25 -6.14
C LEU A 39 6.66 10.78 -7.55
N PHE A 40 6.04 9.96 -8.41
CA PHE A 40 5.67 10.39 -9.76
C PHE A 40 4.64 11.53 -9.74
N ALA A 41 3.67 11.50 -8.82
CA ALA A 41 2.68 12.57 -8.69
C ALA A 41 3.33 13.92 -8.36
N ILE A 42 4.28 13.94 -7.42
CA ILE A 42 5.02 15.15 -7.06
C ILE A 42 5.85 15.66 -8.26
N ILE A 43 6.62 14.79 -8.90
CA ILE A 43 7.48 15.17 -10.03
C ILE A 43 6.63 15.71 -11.19
N ALA A 44 5.54 15.03 -11.54
CA ALA A 44 4.63 15.48 -12.59
C ALA A 44 4.02 16.84 -12.27
N SER A 45 3.59 17.06 -11.02
CA SER A 45 3.04 18.33 -10.56
C SER A 45 4.06 19.47 -10.64
N LEU A 46 5.30 19.22 -10.22
CA LEU A 46 6.37 20.22 -10.29
C LEU A 46 6.70 20.56 -11.74
N CYS A 47 6.83 19.56 -12.62
CA CYS A 47 7.05 19.80 -14.05
C CYS A 47 5.91 20.60 -14.70
N LEU A 48 4.65 20.26 -14.41
CA LEU A 48 3.48 20.97 -14.94
C LEU A 48 3.42 22.42 -14.47
N THR A 49 3.64 22.65 -13.18
CA THR A 49 3.60 24.00 -12.61
C THR A 49 4.79 24.86 -13.03
N GLN A 50 5.95 24.24 -13.27
CA GLN A 50 7.10 24.92 -13.86
C GLN A 50 6.87 25.27 -15.34
N PHE A 51 6.20 24.40 -16.11
CA PHE A 51 5.90 24.65 -17.53
C PHE A 51 5.01 25.88 -17.75
N ILE A 52 4.16 26.21 -16.78
CA ILE A 52 3.28 27.39 -16.81
C ILE A 52 3.88 28.59 -16.07
N ASP A 53 5.17 28.55 -15.72
CA ASP A 53 5.88 29.58 -14.94
C ASP A 53 5.13 29.99 -13.65
N ALA A 54 4.49 29.03 -12.99
CA ALA A 54 3.78 29.31 -11.74
C ALA A 54 4.77 29.76 -10.66
N PRO A 55 4.41 30.73 -9.81
CA PRO A 55 5.22 31.11 -8.67
C PRO A 55 5.52 29.92 -7.75
N VAL A 56 6.69 29.91 -7.13
CA VAL A 56 7.18 28.82 -6.26
C VAL A 56 6.15 28.39 -5.21
N LEU A 57 5.40 29.35 -4.66
CA LEU A 57 4.37 29.11 -3.67
C LEU A 57 3.21 28.26 -4.22
N TYR A 58 2.81 28.49 -5.48
CA TYR A 58 1.82 27.67 -6.17
C TYR A 58 2.37 26.31 -6.57
N GLN A 59 3.64 26.21 -6.96
CA GLN A 59 4.29 24.92 -7.24
C GLN A 59 4.28 24.03 -5.98
N ALA A 60 4.60 24.60 -4.81
CA ALA A 60 4.57 23.89 -3.54
C ALA A 60 3.15 23.45 -3.15
N LEU A 61 2.15 24.33 -3.28
CA LEU A 61 0.75 23.99 -3.00
C LEU A 61 0.24 22.86 -3.90
N TRP A 62 0.55 22.92 -5.19
CA TRP A 62 0.20 21.89 -6.16
C TRP A 62 0.90 20.56 -5.86
N ALA A 63 2.18 20.57 -5.51
CA ALA A 63 2.91 19.36 -5.13
C ALA A 63 2.30 18.69 -3.88
N VAL A 64 1.89 19.48 -2.88
CA VAL A 64 1.19 18.97 -1.69
C VAL A 64 -0.16 18.37 -2.05
N LEU A 65 -0.95 19.03 -2.90
CA LEU A 65 -2.23 18.51 -3.37
C LEU A 65 -2.08 17.23 -4.19
N ALA A 66 -1.11 17.18 -5.09
CA ALA A 66 -0.79 16.00 -5.89
C ALA A 66 -0.35 14.83 -5.00
N PHE A 67 0.46 15.10 -3.98
CA PHE A 67 0.84 14.10 -2.99
C PHE A 67 -0.38 13.58 -2.21
N ALA A 68 -1.25 14.46 -1.70
CA ALA A 68 -2.45 14.07 -0.99
C ALA A 68 -3.39 13.21 -1.88
N ALA A 69 -3.58 13.61 -3.14
CA ALA A 69 -4.37 12.85 -4.11
C ALA A 69 -3.75 11.46 -4.39
N SER A 70 -2.42 11.38 -4.50
CA SER A 70 -1.70 10.12 -4.70
C SER A 70 -1.91 9.15 -3.52
N LEU A 71 -1.96 9.65 -2.28
CA LEU A 71 -2.22 8.82 -1.10
C LEU A 71 -3.64 8.25 -1.12
N VAL A 72 -4.62 9.02 -1.57
CA VAL A 72 -6.00 8.54 -1.78
C VAL A 72 -6.02 7.44 -2.84
N ALA A 73 -5.33 7.64 -3.96
CA ALA A 73 -5.22 6.65 -5.02
C ALA A 73 -4.55 5.34 -4.54
N VAL A 74 -3.42 5.45 -3.82
CA VAL A 74 -2.73 4.30 -3.21
C VAL A 74 -3.63 3.60 -2.20
N ARG A 75 -4.40 4.32 -1.39
CA ARG A 75 -5.36 3.73 -0.45
C ARG A 75 -6.46 2.95 -1.17
N HIS A 76 -6.95 3.45 -2.30
CA HIS A 76 -7.94 2.75 -3.12
C HIS A 76 -7.35 1.52 -3.81
N LEU A 77 -6.11 1.59 -4.30
CA LEU A 77 -5.36 0.46 -4.85
C LEU A 77 -5.12 -0.61 -3.78
N GLY A 78 -4.69 -0.22 -2.59
CA GLY A 78 -4.45 -1.10 -1.45
C GLY A 78 -5.70 -1.87 -1.00
N LYS A 79 -6.89 -1.28 -1.14
CA LYS A 79 -8.18 -1.99 -0.89
C LYS A 79 -8.48 -3.11 -1.89
N ARG A 80 -7.87 -3.08 -3.08
CA ARG A 80 -8.04 -4.12 -4.12
C ARG A 80 -7.00 -5.24 -4.03
N ILE A 81 -5.98 -5.08 -3.19
CA ILE A 81 -4.97 -6.11 -2.98
C ILE A 81 -5.62 -7.22 -2.15
N GLU A 82 -5.70 -8.44 -2.70
CA GLU A 82 -6.28 -9.60 -2.02
C GLU A 82 -5.68 -9.78 -0.63
N ALA A 83 -6.54 -10.02 0.34
CA ALA A 83 -6.12 -10.24 1.73
C ALA A 83 -5.20 -11.47 1.83
N PRO A 84 -4.21 -11.45 2.74
CA PRO A 84 -3.37 -12.62 2.99
C PRO A 84 -4.22 -13.84 3.32
N ARG A 85 -3.92 -14.96 2.65
CA ARG A 85 -4.55 -16.27 2.90
C ARG A 85 -3.68 -17.05 3.90
N ILE A 86 -4.29 -17.59 4.95
CA ILE A 86 -3.61 -18.54 5.84
C ILE A 86 -3.46 -19.85 5.09
N ILE A 87 -2.23 -20.38 5.00
CA ILE A 87 -1.95 -21.58 4.20
C ILE A 87 -1.83 -22.82 5.09
N GLU A 88 -1.39 -22.69 6.34
CA GLU A 88 -1.21 -23.86 7.21
C GLU A 88 -1.33 -23.50 8.70
N VAL A 89 -1.98 -24.37 9.48
CA VAL A 89 -2.01 -24.33 10.94
C VAL A 89 -1.35 -25.62 11.42
N ILE A 90 -0.27 -25.51 12.19
CA ILE A 90 0.43 -26.66 12.78
C ILE A 90 0.03 -26.74 14.25
N HIS A 91 -0.74 -27.77 14.61
CA HIS A 91 -1.06 -28.10 16.00
C HIS A 91 0.13 -28.82 16.64
N GLU A 92 0.64 -28.28 17.74
CA GLU A 92 1.58 -29.03 18.60
C GLU A 92 0.77 -30.03 19.44
N GLU A 93 1.12 -31.32 19.39
CA GLU A 93 0.55 -32.40 20.22
C GLU A 93 0.99 -32.32 21.69
#